data_AF-A0A3D5MK30-F1
#
_entry.id   AF-A0A3D5MK30-F1
#
_cell.length_a   1.000
_cell.length_b   1.000
_cell.length_c   1.000
_cell.angle_alpha   90.00
_cell.angle_beta   90.00
_cell.angle_gamma   90.00
#
_symmetry.space_group_name_H-M   'P 1'
#
loop_
_entity.id
_entity.type
_entity.pdbx_description
1 polymer ?
#
loop_
_entity_poly.entity_id
_entity_poly.type
_entity_poly.pdbx_seq_one_letter_code
_entity_poly.pdbx_strand_id
1 'polypeptide(L)'
;MRIRYLMIATTVAAALAILTPPAQDVLNSTPVPYSASQGGIISSQDAALVQQGLTAARARDVFGTQAIMARISDPSARKLVEWALVDTSDRQMSYSDLALAQTDLANWPRGGSR
;
A
#
# COMPACT_ATOMS: atom_id res chain seq x y z
N MET A 1 5.14 -42.90 28.44
CA MET A 1 5.34 -43.23 27.01
C MET A 1 4.92 -42.01 26.19
N ARG A 2 5.85 -41.42 25.42
CA ARG A 2 5.60 -40.24 24.55
C ARG A 2 4.90 -40.69 23.26
N ILE A 3 3.81 -40.04 22.88
CA ILE A 3 3.33 -40.04 21.49
C ILE A 3 2.93 -38.60 21.11
N ARG A 4 3.52 -38.13 20.01
CA ARG A 4 3.25 -36.87 19.30
C ARG A 4 2.65 -37.25 17.95
N TYR A 5 1.53 -36.63 17.57
CA TYR A 5 0.93 -36.58 16.22
C TYR A 5 -0.07 -35.42 16.24
N LEU A 6 -0.39 -34.66 15.21
CA LEU A 6 0.19 -34.26 13.92
C LEU A 6 -0.65 -33.02 13.54
N MET A 7 -0.03 -32.02 12.92
CA MET A 7 -0.60 -30.73 12.53
C MET A 7 -1.58 -30.87 11.35
N ILE A 8 -2.78 -30.27 11.39
CA ILE A 8 -3.62 -30.06 10.19
C ILE A 8 -4.23 -28.64 10.22
N ALA A 9 -3.84 -27.83 9.23
CA ALA A 9 -4.34 -26.49 8.97
C ALA A 9 -5.77 -26.53 8.41
N THR A 10 -6.65 -25.70 8.94
CA THR A 10 -8.04 -25.55 8.49
C THR A 10 -8.22 -24.21 7.77
N THR A 11 -8.34 -24.26 6.45
CA THR A 11 -8.79 -23.14 5.60
C THR A 11 -10.31 -23.02 5.70
N VAL A 12 -10.81 -21.86 6.13
CA VAL A 12 -12.24 -21.53 6.10
C VAL A 12 -12.42 -20.14 5.50
N ALA A 13 -12.99 -20.06 4.29
CA ALA A 13 -13.70 -18.87 3.81
C ALA A 13 -14.42 -19.19 2.49
N ALA A 14 -15.64 -19.71 2.57
CA ALA A 14 -16.58 -19.73 1.45
C ALA A 14 -17.99 -19.52 1.98
N ALA A 15 -18.36 -18.26 2.22
CA ALA A 15 -19.73 -17.86 2.47
C ALA A 15 -19.88 -16.40 2.08
N LEU A 16 -20.35 -16.13 0.85
CA LEU A 16 -20.94 -14.86 0.38
C LEU A 16 -21.39 -15.07 -1.09
N ALA A 17 -22.37 -15.93 -1.34
CA ALA A 17 -22.87 -16.24 -2.69
C ALA A 17 -24.41 -16.26 -2.77
N ILE A 18 -25.09 -15.20 -2.30
CA ILE A 18 -26.57 -15.15 -2.36
C ILE A 18 -27.13 -13.92 -3.11
N LEU A 19 -26.33 -13.09 -3.79
CA LEU A 19 -26.89 -12.00 -4.61
C LEU A 19 -26.20 -11.90 -5.98
N THR A 20 -26.42 -12.92 -6.82
CA THR A 20 -25.94 -12.97 -8.22
C THR A 20 -27.04 -12.46 -9.18
N PRO A 21 -26.84 -11.37 -9.94
CA PRO A 21 -27.71 -11.02 -11.08
C PRO A 21 -27.52 -12.00 -12.26
N PRO A 22 -28.51 -12.17 -13.16
CA PRO A 22 -28.53 -13.26 -14.14
C PRO A 22 -27.36 -13.18 -15.13
N ALA A 23 -26.67 -14.31 -15.30
CA ALA A 23 -25.53 -14.47 -16.18
C ALA A 23 -25.92 -14.16 -17.64
N GLN A 24 -25.30 -13.12 -18.19
CA GLN A 24 -25.22 -12.90 -19.64
C GLN A 24 -23.79 -13.22 -20.06
N ASP A 25 -23.65 -14.28 -20.84
CA ASP A 25 -22.56 -14.65 -21.73
C ASP A 25 -21.11 -14.49 -21.21
N VAL A 26 -20.67 -15.43 -20.36
CA VAL A 26 -19.32 -15.46 -19.76
C VAL A 26 -18.36 -16.38 -20.55
N LEU A 27 -18.79 -16.95 -21.68
CA LEU A 27 -18.06 -18.07 -22.31
C LEU A 27 -16.74 -17.67 -23.02
N ASN A 28 -16.41 -16.38 -23.13
CA ASN A 28 -15.19 -15.95 -23.81
C ASN A 28 -14.41 -14.82 -23.11
N SER A 29 -14.61 -14.60 -21.81
CA SER A 29 -13.83 -13.61 -21.05
C SER A 29 -12.47 -14.18 -20.65
N THR A 30 -11.46 -14.00 -21.51
CA THR A 30 -10.06 -14.10 -21.08
C THR A 30 -9.80 -13.05 -20.00
N PRO A 31 -9.12 -13.38 -18.89
CA PRO A 31 -8.75 -12.39 -17.88
C PRO A 31 -7.91 -11.31 -18.54
N VAL A 32 -8.50 -10.12 -18.70
CA VAL A 32 -7.76 -8.96 -19.19
C VAL A 32 -6.88 -8.51 -18.03
N PRO A 33 -5.54 -8.55 -18.14
CA PRO A 33 -4.69 -8.03 -17.10
C PRO A 33 -5.04 -6.55 -16.92
N TYR A 34 -5.28 -6.13 -15.68
CA TYR A 34 -5.50 -4.73 -15.35
C TYR A 34 -4.27 -3.94 -15.80
N SER A 35 -4.37 -3.33 -16.98
CA SER A 35 -3.32 -2.48 -17.53
C SER A 35 -3.65 -1.08 -17.06
N ALA A 36 -3.00 -0.64 -15.99
CA ALA A 36 -3.04 0.77 -15.61
C ALA A 36 -2.61 1.59 -16.84
N SER A 37 -3.47 2.52 -17.26
CA SER A 37 -3.18 3.42 -18.37
C SER A 37 -1.81 4.07 -18.17
N GLN A 38 -0.90 3.88 -19.13
CA GLN A 38 0.48 4.39 -19.11
C GLN A 38 0.54 5.93 -19.15
N GLY A 39 -0.60 6.60 -19.32
CA GLY A 39 -0.79 8.01 -18.99
C GLY A 39 -0.81 8.19 -17.48
N GLY A 40 0.38 8.20 -16.89
CA GLY A 40 0.55 8.37 -15.45
C GLY A 40 -0.11 9.64 -14.96
N ILE A 41 -1.00 9.51 -13.98
CA ILE A 41 -1.51 10.61 -13.16
C ILE A 41 -0.34 11.32 -12.43
N ILE A 42 0.82 10.65 -12.38
CA ILE A 42 2.08 11.08 -11.79
C ILE A 42 3.17 11.20 -12.86
N SER A 43 4.08 12.17 -12.71
CA SER A 43 5.24 12.31 -13.58
C SER A 43 6.14 11.07 -13.52
N SER A 44 6.82 10.71 -14.62
CA SER A 44 7.74 9.56 -14.63
C SER A 44 8.92 9.72 -13.66
N GLN A 45 9.35 10.97 -13.44
CA GLN A 45 10.37 11.31 -12.46
C GLN A 45 9.89 11.06 -11.02
N ASP A 46 8.69 11.54 -10.67
CA ASP A 46 8.13 11.29 -9.33
C ASP A 46 7.84 9.80 -9.13
N ALA A 47 7.38 9.09 -10.17
CA ALA A 47 7.17 7.65 -10.10
C ALA A 47 8.45 6.90 -9.72
N ALA A 48 9.61 7.27 -10.29
CA ALA A 48 10.90 6.68 -9.92
C ALA A 48 11.29 7.01 -8.47
N LEU A 49 11.08 8.25 -8.03
CA LEU A 49 11.36 8.66 -6.65
C LEU A 49 10.47 7.94 -5.65
N VAL A 50 9.19 7.73 -5.95
CA VAL A 50 8.26 6.95 -5.12
C VAL A 50 8.76 5.52 -4.95
N GLN A 51 9.15 4.87 -6.04
CA GLN A 51 9.68 3.49 -5.96
C GLN A 51 10.95 3.42 -5.10
N GLN A 52 11.83 4.41 -5.21
CA GLN A 52 13.03 4.52 -4.37
C GLN A 52 12.66 4.74 -2.90
N GLY A 53 11.74 5.67 -2.61
CA GLY A 53 11.28 5.98 -1.27
C GLY A 53 10.61 4.80 -0.59
N LEU A 54 9.77 4.04 -1.31
CA LEU A 54 9.16 2.81 -0.82
C LEU A 54 10.18 1.72 -0.53
N THR A 55 11.27 1.66 -1.30
CA THR A 55 12.36 0.70 -1.07
C THR A 55 13.17 1.08 0.17
N ALA A 56 13.49 2.37 0.34
CA ALA A 56 14.16 2.90 1.54
C ALA A 56 13.30 2.70 2.80
N ALA A 57 12.00 2.98 2.73
CA ALA A 57 11.06 2.76 3.82
C ALA A 57 11.02 1.28 4.24
N ARG A 58 10.92 0.35 3.27
CA ARG A 58 10.99 -1.09 3.54
C ARG A 58 12.31 -1.54 4.17
N ALA A 59 13.42 -0.88 3.83
CA ALA A 59 14.71 -1.09 4.47
C ALA A 59 14.83 -0.44 5.85
N ARG A 60 13.78 0.24 6.33
CA ARG A 60 13.73 1.03 7.57
C ARG A 60 14.72 2.20 7.59
N ASP A 61 15.10 2.70 6.42
CA ASP A 61 15.98 3.85 6.27
C ASP A 61 15.18 5.16 6.38
N VAL A 62 15.02 5.65 7.62
CA VAL A 62 14.25 6.87 7.91
C VAL A 62 14.85 8.08 7.21
N PHE A 63 16.16 8.29 7.32
CA PHE A 63 16.85 9.44 6.75
C PHE A 63 16.83 9.41 5.22
N GLY A 64 17.12 8.27 4.61
CA GLY A 64 17.07 8.10 3.16
C GLY A 64 15.66 8.34 2.61
N THR A 65 14.63 7.84 3.31
CA THR A 65 13.23 8.04 2.90
C THR A 65 12.83 9.51 2.96
N GLN A 66 13.16 10.20 4.05
CA GLN A 66 12.89 11.65 4.19
C GLN A 66 13.60 12.48 3.12
N ALA A 67 14.86 12.15 2.79
CA ALA A 67 15.61 12.82 1.74
C ALA A 67 14.96 12.64 0.35
N ILE A 68 14.41 11.46 0.07
CA ILE A 68 13.68 11.20 -1.18
C ILE A 68 12.35 11.96 -1.19
N MET A 69 11.60 11.96 -0.08
CA MET A 69 10.33 12.67 0.04
C MET A 69 10.44 14.17 -0.26
N ALA A 70 11.55 14.81 0.14
CA ALA A 70 11.82 16.22 -0.13
C ALA A 70 11.95 16.54 -1.63
N ARG A 71 12.17 15.53 -2.48
CA ARG A 71 12.36 15.66 -3.94
C ARG A 71 11.11 15.31 -4.74
N ILE A 72 10.12 14.64 -4.12
CA ILE A 72 8.87 14.27 -4.77
C ILE A 72 8.02 15.54 -4.89
N SER A 73 7.60 15.85 -6.12
CA SER A 73 6.78 17.03 -6.39
C SER A 73 5.31 16.78 -6.10
N ASP A 74 4.79 15.62 -6.50
CA ASP A 74 3.39 15.25 -6.28
C ASP A 74 3.06 15.04 -4.78
N PRO A 75 2.11 15.80 -4.19
CA PRO A 75 1.75 15.66 -2.78
C PRO A 75 1.19 14.29 -2.40
N SER A 76 0.46 13.64 -3.32
CA SER A 76 -0.15 12.33 -3.07
C SER A 76 0.91 11.23 -3.02
N ALA A 77 1.87 11.28 -3.94
CA ALA A 77 3.06 10.45 -3.98
C ALA A 77 3.91 10.58 -2.71
N ARG A 78 4.08 11.82 -2.22
CA ARG A 78 4.82 12.08 -0.99
C ARG A 78 4.14 11.44 0.23
N LYS A 79 2.82 11.60 0.34
CA LYS A 79 2.00 10.96 1.41
C LYS A 79 2.05 9.43 1.35
N LEU A 80 2.12 8.84 0.16
CA LEU A 80 2.24 7.39 0.01
C LEU A 80 3.59 6.86 0.55
N VAL A 81 4.68 7.58 0.30
CA VAL A 81 5.99 7.24 0.85
C VAL A 81 6.04 7.48 2.36
N GLU A 82 5.43 8.56 2.85
CA GLU A 82 5.30 8.86 4.28
C GLU A 82 4.55 7.76 5.04
N TRP A 83 3.39 7.34 4.52
CA TRP A 83 2.62 6.23 5.09
C TRP A 83 3.48 4.96 5.19
N ALA A 84 4.21 4.61 4.14
CA ALA A 84 5.09 3.44 4.14
C ALA A 84 6.24 3.56 5.14
N LEU A 85 6.77 4.77 5.35
CA LEU A 85 7.80 5.02 6.35
C LEU A 85 7.27 4.78 7.76
N VAL A 86 6.12 5.36 8.10
CA VAL A 86 5.50 5.18 9.42
C VAL A 86 5.15 3.72 9.67
N ASP A 87 4.55 3.03 8.68
CA ASP A 87 4.17 1.62 8.80
C ASP A 87 5.36 0.69 9.11
N THR A 88 6.53 0.99 8.53
CA THR A 88 7.72 0.15 8.67
C THR A 88 8.63 0.57 9.82
N SER A 89 8.64 1.85 10.17
CA SER A 89 9.69 2.48 10.98
C SER A 89 9.17 3.25 12.19
N ASP A 90 7.88 3.10 12.54
CA ASP A 90 7.21 3.72 13.70
C ASP A 90 8.08 3.75 14.98
N ARG A 91 8.67 2.62 15.37
CA ARG A 91 9.45 2.46 16.61
C ARG A 91 10.82 3.15 16.58
N GLN A 92 11.30 3.54 15.41
CA GLN A 92 12.61 4.17 15.21
C GLN A 92 12.49 5.68 15.00
N MET A 93 11.28 6.18 14.78
CA MET A 93 11.01 7.60 14.59
C MET A 93 10.91 8.33 15.93
N SER A 94 11.22 9.63 15.92
CA SER A 94 11.01 10.47 17.09
C SER A 94 9.50 10.67 17.33
N TYR A 95 9.12 10.96 18.58
CA TYR A 95 7.72 11.25 18.91
C TYR A 95 7.16 12.42 18.09
N SER A 96 7.96 13.47 17.85
CA SER A 96 7.56 14.62 17.03
C SER A 96 7.25 14.22 15.58
N ASP A 97 8.07 13.35 14.98
CA ASP A 97 7.85 12.90 13.61
C ASP A 97 6.56 12.06 13.51
N LEU A 98 6.30 11.22 14.52
CA LEU A 98 5.07 10.43 14.58
C LEU A 98 3.82 11.29 14.77
N ALA A 99 3.90 12.32 15.62
CA ALA A 99 2.79 13.24 15.84
C ALA A 99 2.45 14.06 14.58
N LEU A 100 3.48 14.50 13.85
CA LEU A 100 3.32 15.16 12.56
C LEU A 100 2.68 14.21 11.54
N ALA A 101 3.24 13.02 11.38
CA ALA A 101 2.72 12.05 10.41
C ALA A 101 1.29 11.61 10.75
N GLN A 102 0.94 11.49 12.03
CA GLN A 102 -0.42 11.20 12.46
C GLN A 102 -1.39 12.32 12.07
N THR A 103 -0.96 13.58 12.15
CA THR A 103 -1.75 14.74 11.71
C THR A 103 -1.90 14.77 10.19
N ASP A 104 -0.80 14.57 9.46
CA ASP A 104 -0.76 14.63 8.00
C ASP A 104 -1.51 13.46 7.33
N LEU A 105 -1.56 12.31 7.99
CA LEU A 105 -2.23 11.09 7.52
C LEU A 105 -3.66 10.93 8.08
N ALA A 106 -4.10 11.76 9.03
CA ALA A 106 -5.38 11.60 9.76
C ALA A 106 -6.61 11.39 8.86
N ASN A 107 -6.66 12.07 7.71
CA ASN A 107 -7.77 12.02 6.76
C ASN A 107 -7.38 11.38 5.42
N TRP A 108 -6.16 10.87 5.27
CA TRP A 108 -5.72 10.21 4.04
C TRP A 108 -6.30 8.77 3.98
N PRO A 109 -6.64 8.21 2.79
CA PRO A 109 -6.51 8.75 1.44
C PRO A 109 -7.69 9.59 0.95
N ARG A 110 -8.81 9.65 1.71
CA ARG A 110 -10.08 10.23 1.20
C ARG A 110 -10.26 11.72 1.47
N GLY A 111 -9.37 12.33 2.25
CA GLY A 111 -9.51 13.69 2.77
C GLY A 111 -9.47 14.79 1.71
N GLY A 112 -8.86 14.54 0.55
CA GLY A 112 -8.80 15.48 -0.59
C GLY A 112 -9.73 15.13 -1.74
N SER A 113 -10.57 14.10 -1.62
CA SER A 113 -11.40 13.59 -2.72
C SER A 113 -12.82 14.19 -2.76
N ARG A 114 -13.05 15.30 -2.04
CA ARG A 114 -14.34 15.98 -1.92
C ARG A 114 -14.30 17.33 -2.62
#